data_AF-A0AAD7CV58-F1
#
_entry.id   AF-A0AAD7CV58-F1
#
_cell.length_a   1.000
_cell.length_b   1.000
_cell.length_c   1.000
_cell.angle_alpha   90.00
_cell.angle_beta   90.00
_cell.angle_gamma   90.00
#
_symmetry.space_group_name_H-M   'P 1'
#
loop_
_entity.id
_entity.type
_entity.pdbx_description
1 polymer ?
#
loop_
_entity_poly.entity_id
_entity_poly.type
_entity_poly.pdbx_seq_one_letter_code
_entity_poly.pdbx_strand_id
1 'polypeptide(L)' 'GLIERTPDLYLHELQEQLRDLCNVEVSLLTIWRALRHRGFTRKQVSRLYV' A
#
# COMPACT_ATOMS: atom_id res chain seq x y z
N GLY A 1 1.40 6.28 -12.21
CA GLY A 1 1.37 6.42 -10.74
C GLY A 1 2.37 5.48 -10.10
N LEU A 2 2.83 5.79 -8.87
CA LEU A 2 3.84 5.02 -8.13
C LEU A 2 3.54 3.51 -8.07
N ILE A 3 2.27 3.17 -7.89
CA ILE A 3 1.76 1.79 -7.77
C ILE A 3 1.74 1.04 -9.11
N GLU A 4 1.66 1.76 -10.23
CA GLU A 4 1.72 1.16 -11.57
C GLU A 4 3.17 0.81 -11.98
N ARG A 5 4.17 1.38 -11.28
CA ARG A 5 5.60 1.15 -11.55
C ARG A 5 6.20 0.07 -10.64
N THR A 6 5.64 -0.14 -9.46
CA THR A 6 6.07 -1.14 -8.48
C THR A 6 4.85 -1.86 -7.88
N PRO A 7 4.34 -2.92 -8.53
CA PRO A 7 3.14 -3.63 -8.07
C PRO A 7 3.39 -4.48 -6.80
N ASP A 8 4.65 -4.62 -6.37
CA ASP A 8 5.07 -5.47 -5.26
C ASP A 8 5.07 -4.74 -3.90
N LEU A 9 4.67 -3.46 -3.89
CA LEU A 9 4.73 -2.60 -2.71
C LEU A 9 3.70 -3.02 -1.65
N TYR A 10 4.16 -3.20 -0.41
CA TYR A 10 3.29 -3.42 0.73
C TYR A 10 2.60 -2.12 1.18
N LEU A 11 1.47 -2.25 1.87
CA LEU A 11 0.72 -1.07 2.34
C LEU A 11 1.50 -0.18 3.31
N HIS A 12 2.43 -0.75 4.09
CA HIS A 12 3.25 0.01 5.03
C HIS A 12 4.35 0.80 4.32
N GLU A 13 4.98 0.22 3.30
CA GLU A 13 5.94 0.93 2.44
C GLU A 13 5.26 2.09 1.70
N LEU A 14 4.01 1.87 1.23
CA LEU A 14 3.21 2.96 0.65
C LEU A 14 2.87 4.06 1.67
N GLN A 15 2.63 3.69 2.92
CA GLN A 15 2.40 4.64 4.01
C GLN A 15 3.65 5.49 4.28
N GLU A 16 4.82 4.86 4.35
CA GLU A 16 6.10 5.54 4.53
C GLU A 16 6.37 6.50 3.37
N GLN A 17 6.18 6.07 2.12
CA GLN A 17 6.35 6.94 0.96
C GLN A 17 5.40 8.14 0.95
N LEU A 18 4.14 7.97 1.39
CA LEU A 18 3.19 9.09 1.53
C LEU A 18 3.64 10.08 2.62
N ARG A 19 4.23 9.58 3.71
CA ARG A 19 4.80 10.43 4.75
C ARG A 19 6.04 11.16 4.23
N ASP A 20 6.98 10.47 3.61
CA ASP A 20 8.28 11.03 3.22
C ASP A 20 8.17 12.00 2.04
N LEU A 21 7.35 11.67 1.03
CA LEU A 21 7.25 12.45 -0.20
C LEU A 21 6.15 13.51 -0.17
N CYS A 22 5.05 13.24 0.55
CA CYS A 22 3.90 14.12 0.57
C CYS A 22 3.67 14.78 1.94
N ASN A 23 4.44 14.41 2.98
CA ASN A 23 4.22 14.84 4.37
C ASN A 23 2.80 14.55 4.86
N VAL A 24 2.22 13.43 4.40
CA VAL A 24 0.85 13.01 4.72
C VAL A 24 0.89 11.74 5.55
N GLU A 25 0.32 11.80 6.75
CA GLU A 25 0.11 10.64 7.60
C GLU A 25 -1.30 10.07 7.40
N VAL A 26 -1.38 8.83 6.93
CA VAL A 26 -2.64 8.11 6.67
C VAL A 26 -2.57 6.72 7.24
N SER A 27 -3.72 6.20 7.71
CA SER A 27 -3.80 4.82 8.18
C SER A 27 -3.71 3.81 7.03
N LEU A 28 -3.18 2.61 7.29
CA LEU A 28 -3.18 1.50 6.34
C LEU A 28 -4.58 1.16 5.81
N LEU A 29 -5.61 1.34 6.64
CA LEU A 29 -7.00 1.09 6.27
C LEU A 29 -7.49 2.12 5.24
N THR A 30 -7.11 3.38 5.42
CA THR A 30 -7.41 4.48 4.48
C THR A 30 -6.76 4.22 3.13
N ILE A 31 -5.47 3.85 3.13
CA ILE A 31 -4.72 3.49 1.92
C ILE A 31 -5.43 2.33 1.21
N TRP A 32 -5.76 1.25 1.93
CA TRP A 32 -6.44 0.09 1.36
C TRP A 32 -7.80 0.44 0.74
N ARG A 33 -8.62 1.26 1.41
CA ARG A 33 -9.91 1.72 0.88
C ARG A 33 -9.74 2.51 -0.41
N ALA A 34 -8.76 3.41 -0.47
CA ALA A 34 -8.46 4.19 -1.67
C ALA A 34 -8.02 3.30 -2.84
N LEU A 35 -7.17 2.30 -2.59
CA LEU A 35 -6.73 1.33 -3.59
C LEU A 35 -7.88 0.50 -4.12
N ARG A 36 -8.74 -0.01 -3.22
CA ARG A 36 -9.92 -0.79 -3.60
C ARG A 36 -10.91 0.03 -4.42
N HIS A 37 -11.14 1.30 -4.07
CA HIS A 37 -11.98 2.20 -4.85
C HIS A 37 -11.43 2.45 -6.26
N ARG A 38 -10.11 2.34 -6.45
CA ARG A 38 -9.44 2.44 -7.75
C ARG A 38 -9.35 1.09 -8.50
N GLY A 39 -9.94 0.03 -7.96
CA GLY A 39 -9.97 -1.30 -8.59
C GLY A 39 -8.74 -2.18 -8.32
N PHE A 40 -7.83 -1.75 -7.43
CA PHE A 40 -6.68 -2.57 -7.07
C PHE A 40 -7.07 -3.66 -6.08
N THR A 41 -6.51 -4.85 -6.29
CA THR A 41 -6.57 -5.98 -5.36
C THR A 41 -5.19 -6.26 -4.80
N ARG A 42 -5.10 -6.73 -3.55
CA ARG A 42 -3.82 -7.15 -2.95
C ARG A 42 -3.77 -8.66 -2.80
N LYS A 43 -2.59 -9.25 -3.01
CA LYS A 43 -2.29 -10.61 -2.57
C LYS A 43 -1.84 -10.55 -1.11
N GLN A 44 -2.48 -11.31 -0.23
CA GLN A 44 -2.05 -11.40 1.16
C GLN A 44 -1.00 -12.51 1.27
N VAL A 45 0.26 -12.12 1.48
CA VAL A 45 1.37 -13.05 1.72
C VAL A 45 1.53 -13.20 3.22
N SER A 46 1.32 -14.41 3.73
CA SER A 46 1.63 -14.80 5.11
C SER A 46 2.81 -15.76 5.09
N ARG A 47 3.81 -15.54 5.93
CA ARG A 47 4.90 -16.49 6.10
C ARG A 47 4.40 -17.63 7.00
N LEU A 48 4.09 -18.78 6.40
CA LEU A 48 3.94 -20.02 7.17
C LEU A 48 5.36 -20.52 7.47
N TYR A 49 5.77 -20.44 8.73
CA TYR A 49 6.95 -21.18 9.19
C TYR A 49 6.53 -22.65 9.28
N VAL A 50 7.10 -23.48 8.41
CA VAL A 50 7.01 -24.95 8.49
C VAL A 50 8.24 -25.45 9.22
#